data_AF-A0A968DSU5-F1
#
_entry.id   AF-A0A968DSU5-F1
#
_cell.length_a   1.000
_cell.length_b   1.000
_cell.length_c   1.000
_cell.angle_alpha   90.00
_cell.angle_beta   90.00
_cell.angle_gamma   90.00
#
_symmetry.space_group_name_H-M   'P 1'
#
loop_
_entity.id
_entity.type
_entity.pdbx_description
1 polymer ?
#
loop_
_entity_poly.entity_id
_entity_poly.type
_entity_poly.pdbx_seq_one_letter_code
_entity_poly.pdbx_strand_id
1 'polypeptide(L)' 'MTNPMSDIAENAEAIFIIGSNTTEQHPVFGYRLRQAVLQRGAKLVVADPRNIPITDFASLHLRHKPGTDVAL' A
#
# COMPACT_ATOMS: atom_id res chain seq x y z
N MET A 1 -5.40 -12.29 5.38
CA MET A 1 -4.63 -11.39 6.26
C MET A 1 -4.35 -12.13 7.56
N THR A 2 -3.10 -12.13 8.02
CA THR A 2 -2.69 -12.72 9.30
C THR A 2 -2.91 -11.77 10.49
N ASN A 3 -2.94 -10.46 10.22
CA ASN A 3 -3.14 -9.40 11.22
C ASN A 3 -4.48 -8.68 10.97
N PRO A 4 -5.11 -8.12 12.01
CA PRO A 4 -6.29 -7.28 11.85
C PRO A 4 -5.93 -5.96 11.16
N MET A 5 -6.90 -5.36 10.47
CA MET A 5 -6.70 -4.07 9.77
C MET A 5 -6.28 -2.93 10.72
N SER A 6 -6.75 -2.97 11.97
CA SER A 6 -6.39 -1.98 12.99
C SER A 6 -4.89 -1.99 13.27
N ASP A 7 -4.29 -3.18 13.40
CA ASP A 7 -2.87 -3.32 13.68
C ASP A 7 -2.00 -2.69 12.57
N ILE A 8 -2.39 -2.90 11.31
CA ILE A 8 -1.69 -2.30 10.16
C ILE A 8 -1.90 -0.77 10.14
N ALA A 9 -3.14 -0.31 10.28
CA ALA A 9 -3.45 1.12 10.18
C ALA A 9 -2.84 1.93 11.33
N GLU A 10 -2.87 1.39 12.54
CA GLU A 10 -2.52 2.10 13.77
C GLU A 10 -1.04 1.93 14.14
N ASN A 11 -0.43 0.78 13.85
CA ASN A 11 0.91 0.45 14.37
C ASN A 11 2.00 0.31 13.28
N ALA A 12 1.68 -0.12 12.05
CA ALA A 12 2.72 -0.43 11.06
C ALA A 12 3.55 0.80 10.65
N GLU A 13 4.85 0.81 10.92
CA GLU A 13 5.74 1.93 10.54
C GLU A 13 6.03 1.96 9.03
N ALA A 14 5.98 0.80 8.38
CA ALA A 14 6.12 0.63 6.95
C ALA A 14 5.02 -0.30 6.41
N ILE A 15 4.51 0.03 5.23
CA ILE A 15 3.44 -0.68 4.53
C ILE A 15 3.95 -0.97 3.12
N PHE A 16 3.93 -2.25 2.74
CA PHE A 16 4.27 -2.70 1.39
C PHE A 16 3.03 -3.28 0.72
N ILE A 17 2.60 -2.65 -0.37
CA ILE A 17 1.47 -3.11 -1.19
C ILE A 17 2.05 -3.67 -2.49
N ILE A 18 1.82 -4.96 -2.75
CA ILE A 18 2.14 -5.59 -4.03
C ILE A 18 0.92 -6.35 -4.54
N GLY A 19 0.61 -6.21 -5.83
CA GLY A 19 -0.47 -6.96 -6.48
C GLY A 19 -1.88 -6.68 -5.95
N SER A 20 -2.13 -5.53 -5.32
CA SER A 20 -3.45 -5.14 -4.82
C SER A 20 -3.78 -3.68 -5.14
N ASN A 21 -5.00 -3.44 -5.64
CA ASN A 21 -5.56 -2.09 -5.74
C ASN A 21 -6.47 -1.82 -4.54
N THR A 22 -5.86 -1.66 -3.36
CA THR A 22 -6.58 -1.58 -2.08
C THR A 22 -7.56 -0.40 -2.00
N THR A 23 -7.29 0.71 -2.69
CA THR A 23 -8.21 1.87 -2.69
C THR A 23 -9.54 1.56 -3.35
N GLU A 24 -9.56 0.79 -4.44
CA GLU A 24 -10.79 0.41 -5.12
C GLU A 24 -11.43 -0.85 -4.50
N GLN A 25 -10.61 -1.86 -4.19
CA GLN A 25 -11.11 -3.16 -3.70
C GLN A 25 -11.54 -3.12 -2.22
N HIS A 26 -10.90 -2.26 -1.42
CA HIS A 26 -11.15 -2.14 0.02
C HIS A 26 -11.17 -0.67 0.47
N PRO A 27 -12.16 0.14 0.05
CA PRO A 27 -12.11 1.61 0.18
C PRO A 27 -11.88 2.11 1.60
N VAL A 28 -12.51 1.47 2.60
CA VAL A 28 -12.34 1.82 4.03
C VAL A 28 -10.90 1.58 4.47
N PHE A 29 -10.30 0.45 4.08
CA PHE A 29 -8.93 0.15 4.44
C PHE A 29 -7.94 1.04 3.68
N GLY A 30 -8.17 1.28 2.38
CA GLY A 30 -7.39 2.24 1.60
C GLY A 30 -7.40 3.64 2.21
N TYR A 31 -8.54 4.11 2.72
CA TYR A 31 -8.63 5.35 3.49
C TYR A 31 -7.73 5.31 4.73
N ARG A 32 -7.83 4.26 5.55
CA ARG A 32 -7.00 4.12 6.76
C ARG A 32 -5.50 4.05 6.46
N LEU A 33 -5.10 3.37 5.39
CA LEU A 33 -3.69 3.34 4.95
C LEU A 33 -3.20 4.74 4.56
N ARG A 34 -4.00 5.52 3.83
CA ARG A 34 -3.65 6.93 3.54
C ARG A 34 -3.51 7.76 4.82
N GLN A 35 -4.39 7.56 5.81
CA GLN A 35 -4.25 8.25 7.11
C GLN A 35 -2.97 7.82 7.84
N ALA A 36 -2.61 6.54 7.82
CA ALA A 36 -1.36 6.06 8.41
C ALA A 36 -0.13 6.76 7.78
N VAL A 37 -0.13 6.96 6.46
CA VAL A 37 0.93 7.71 5.78
C VAL A 37 0.89 9.19 6.16
N LEU A 38 -0.26 9.85 6.01
CA LEU A 38 -0.38 11.31 6.13
C LEU A 38 -0.29 11.83 7.57
N GLN A 39 -0.80 11.07 8.53
CA GLN A 39 -0.92 11.52 9.93
C GLN A 39 0.14 10.90 10.83
N ARG A 40 0.46 9.62 10.61
CA ARG A 40 1.44 8.88 11.43
C ARG A 40 2.82 8.83 10.80
N GLY A 41 2.96 9.24 9.53
CA GLY A 41 4.23 9.25 8.82
C GLY A 41 4.70 7.85 8.39
N ALA A 42 3.81 6.86 8.36
CA ALA A 42 4.15 5.51 7.93
C ALA A 42 4.67 5.51 6.50
N LYS A 43 5.73 4.74 6.23
CA LYS A 43 6.33 4.66 4.90
C LYS A 43 5.52 3.69 4.04
N LEU A 44 5.02 4.17 2.91
CA LEU A 44 4.29 3.35 1.95
C LEU A 44 5.15 3.06 0.73
N VAL A 45 5.31 1.78 0.41
CA VAL A 45 5.88 1.31 -0.86
C VAL A 45 4.80 0.57 -1.63
N VAL A 46 4.64 0.90 -2.91
CA VAL A 46 3.66 0.27 -3.79
C VAL A 46 4.38 -0.38 -4.96
N ALA A 47 4.20 -1.69 -5.14
CA ALA A 47 4.63 -2.46 -6.29
C ALA A 47 3.41 -2.81 -7.16
N ASP A 48 3.14 -1.98 -8.16
CA ASP A 48 2.11 -2.20 -9.17
C ASP A 48 2.61 -1.61 -10.50
N PRO A 49 2.54 -2.34 -11.63
CA PRO A 49 2.91 -1.79 -12.94
C PRO A 49 2.14 -0.51 -13.32
N ARG A 50 0.91 -0.37 -12.78
CA ARG A 50 -0.02 0.73 -13.06
C ARG A 50 0.12 1.85 -12.05
N ASN A 51 -0.37 3.03 -12.42
CA ASN A 51 -0.55 4.14 -11.49
C ASN A 51 -1.97 4.07 -10.90
N ILE A 52 -2.10 3.54 -9.68
CA ILE A 52 -3.39 3.37 -8.98
C ILE A 52 -3.52 4.42 -7.87
N PRO A 53 -4.72 4.86 -7.44
CA PRO A 53 -4.87 6.04 -6.58
C PRO A 53 -4.05 6.10 -5.28
N ILE A 54 -3.58 4.96 -4.75
CA ILE A 54 -2.76 4.93 -3.53
C ILE A 54 -1.28 5.23 -3.78
N THR A 55 -0.79 5.15 -5.02
CA THR A 55 0.61 5.45 -5.39
C THR A 55 0.96 6.91 -5.15
N ASP A 56 0.00 7.83 -5.24
CA ASP A 56 0.19 9.26 -4.96
C ASP A 56 0.65 9.54 -3.51
N PHE A 57 0.43 8.58 -2.61
CA PHE A 57 0.85 8.65 -1.21
C PHE A 57 2.11 7.82 -0.94
N ALA A 58 2.63 7.09 -1.93
CA ALA A 58 3.76 6.20 -1.76
C ALA A 58 5.07 6.99 -1.69
N SER A 59 5.96 6.56 -0.79
CA SER A 59 7.36 7.01 -0.78
C SER A 59 8.15 6.41 -1.96
N LEU A 60 7.74 5.23 -2.44
CA LEU A 60 8.33 4.58 -3.61
C LEU A 60 7.26 3.80 -4.38
N HIS A 61 7.21 4.02 -5.70
CA HIS A 61 6.36 3.27 -6.63
C HIS A 61 7.23 2.40 -7.53
N LEU A 62 7.23 1.10 -7.26
CA LEU A 62 7.90 0.08 -8.06
C LEU A 62 6.99 -0.37 -9.20
N ARG A 63 7.42 -0.11 -10.43
CA ARG A 63 6.67 -0.44 -11.65
C ARG A 63 7.30 -1.62 -12.36
N HIS A 64 7.32 -2.78 -11.70
CA HIS A 64 7.83 -4.02 -12.27
C HIS A 64 6.99 -4.48 -13.46
N LYS A 65 7.53 -5.38 -14.28
CA LYS A 65 6.78 -5.96 -15.40
C LYS A 65 5.73 -6.94 -14.84
N PRO A 66 4.53 -7.03 -15.43
CA PRO A 66 3.55 -8.03 -15.03
C PRO A 66 4.14 -9.44 -15.02
N GLY A 67 3.93 -10.18 -13.93
CA GLY A 67 4.43 -11.55 -13.78
C GLY A 67 5.90 -11.66 -13.34
N THR A 68 6.57 -10.55 -13.00
CA THR A 68 7.95 -10.57 -12.49
C THR A 68 8.06 -10.33 -10.99
N ASP A 69 7.00 -10.59 -10.23
CA ASP A 69 6.91 -10.35 -8.79
C ASP A 69 7.96 -11.14 -7.99
N VAL A 70 8.36 -12.33 -8.46
CA VAL A 70 9.39 -13.17 -7.82
C VAL A 70 10.80 -12.60 -8.02
N ALA A 71 11.02 -11.89 -9.12
CA ALA A 71 12.33 -11.31 -9.45
C ALA A 71 12.50 -9.90 -8.85
N LEU A 72 11.40 -9.24 -8.50
CA LEU A 72 11.37 -7.93 -7.84
C LEU A 72 11.86 -8.05 -6.39
#